data_AF-A0A0K6GID3-F1
#
_entry.id   AF-A0A0K6GID3-F1
#
_cell.length_a   1.000
_cell.length_b   1.000
_cell.length_c   1.000
_cell.angle_alpha   90.00
_cell.angle_beta   90.00
_cell.angle_gamma   90.00
#
_symmetry.space_group_name_H-M   'P 1'
#
loop_
_entity.id
_entity.type
_entity.pdbx_description
1 polymer ?
#
loop_
_entity_poly.entity_id
_entity_poly.type
_entity_poly.pdbx_seq_one_letter_code
_entity_poly.pdbx_strand_id
1 'polypeptide(L)'
;MVMPVISPILDGAHAMYLVSRSHPGCNRLWWDWWGSYVIFGGPGGRWVLGTALGYWVAKPQAPVNPHTCGYGHPFMKPTMNAFLTLTIALSLAGFCLALASRMIFHLLRGQTTIEALQAGTFRGRDSTPRRFLWLPSLASSQATDSSQQAPPVGIGASIEGMRHRTAQLADSSRTHGLVVALDPDARIYDLGIWQNAKISWSKPMFPPSSPWTLREPPKINPDLIRRIREART
;
A
#
# COMPACT_ATOMS: atom_id res chain seq x y z
N MET A 1 -6.38 -16.51 -23.45
CA MET A 1 -7.44 -17.56 -23.54
C MET A 1 -7.68 -18.16 -22.15
N VAL A 2 -8.43 -17.48 -21.27
CA VAL A 2 -8.78 -17.99 -19.91
C VAL A 2 -10.31 -17.94 -19.66
N MET A 3 -11.09 -17.64 -20.71
CA MET A 3 -12.54 -17.42 -20.57
C MET A 3 -13.44 -18.64 -20.39
N PRO A 4 -13.10 -19.92 -20.73
CA PRO A 4 -14.08 -21.00 -20.61
C PRO A 4 -14.34 -21.46 -19.16
N VAL A 5 -13.52 -21.03 -18.20
CA VAL A 5 -13.64 -21.44 -16.78
C VAL A 5 -14.45 -20.44 -15.96
N ILE A 6 -14.47 -19.16 -16.35
CA ILE A 6 -15.06 -18.09 -15.54
C ILE A 6 -16.59 -18.09 -15.64
N SER A 7 -17.14 -18.30 -16.83
CA SER A 7 -18.60 -18.29 -17.03
C SER A 7 -19.36 -19.30 -16.16
N PRO A 8 -19.01 -20.60 -16.09
CA PRO A 8 -19.76 -21.54 -15.25
C PRO A 8 -19.63 -21.24 -13.75
N ILE A 9 -18.52 -20.66 -13.32
CA ILE A 9 -18.32 -20.25 -11.91
C ILE A 9 -19.23 -19.07 -11.59
N LEU A 10 -19.31 -18.08 -12.48
CA LEU A 10 -20.18 -16.92 -12.31
C LEU A 10 -21.66 -17.33 -12.32
N ASP A 11 -22.06 -18.20 -13.24
CA ASP A 11 -23.44 -18.68 -13.32
C ASP A 11 -23.83 -19.49 -12.07
N GLY A 12 -22.93 -20.35 -11.59
CA GLY A 12 -23.12 -21.08 -10.34
C GLY A 12 -23.17 -20.17 -9.11
N ALA A 13 -22.28 -19.17 -9.03
CA ALA A 13 -22.30 -18.19 -7.95
C ALA A 13 -23.58 -17.34 -7.97
N HIS A 14 -24.06 -16.97 -9.15
CA HIS A 14 -25.31 -16.23 -9.33
C HIS A 14 -26.53 -17.07 -8.95
N ALA A 15 -26.58 -18.34 -9.37
CA ALA A 15 -27.65 -19.25 -8.96
C ALA A 15 -27.71 -19.42 -7.44
N MET A 16 -26.56 -19.63 -6.78
CA MET A 16 -26.51 -19.77 -5.31
C MET A 16 -26.83 -18.46 -4.58
N TYR A 17 -26.46 -17.32 -5.16
CA TYR A 17 -26.91 -16.02 -4.68
C TYR A 17 -28.44 -15.90 -4.71
N LEU A 18 -29.07 -16.30 -5.81
CA LEU A 18 -30.53 -16.28 -5.93
C LEU A 18 -31.20 -17.21 -4.92
N VAL A 19 -30.65 -18.42 -4.71
CA VAL A 19 -31.12 -19.36 -3.68
C VAL A 19 -31.03 -18.76 -2.28
N SER A 20 -29.92 -18.07 -1.97
CA SER A 20 -29.74 -17.35 -0.70
C SER A 20 -30.76 -16.22 -0.51
N ARG A 21 -31.08 -15.50 -1.59
CA ARG A 21 -32.06 -14.41 -1.59
C ARG A 21 -33.50 -14.90 -1.46
N SER A 22 -33.84 -16.02 -2.08
CA SER A 22 -35.19 -16.58 -2.03
C SER A 22 -35.49 -17.30 -0.71
N HIS A 23 -34.46 -17.69 0.05
CA HIS A 23 -34.64 -18.39 1.31
C HIS A 23 -34.98 -17.43 2.46
N PRO A 24 -36.14 -17.55 3.13
CA PRO A 24 -36.59 -16.57 4.14
C PRO A 24 -35.67 -16.50 5.35
N GLY A 25 -35.06 -17.62 5.75
CA GLY A 25 -34.09 -17.65 6.86
C GLY A 25 -32.79 -16.90 6.54
N CYS A 26 -32.30 -17.00 5.30
CA CYS A 26 -31.10 -16.28 4.88
C CYS A 26 -31.40 -14.80 4.68
N ASN A 27 -32.58 -14.46 4.14
CA ASN A 27 -32.98 -13.08 3.99
C ASN A 27 -33.05 -12.38 5.36
N ARG A 28 -33.72 -13.00 6.35
CA ARG A 28 -33.82 -12.42 7.70
C ARG A 28 -32.47 -12.31 8.44
N LEU A 29 -31.62 -13.34 8.35
CA LEU A 29 -30.37 -13.38 9.12
C LEU A 29 -29.26 -12.53 8.48
N TRP A 30 -29.19 -12.52 7.15
CA TRP A 30 -28.05 -11.96 6.42
C TRP A 30 -28.40 -10.74 5.59
N TRP A 31 -29.40 -10.85 4.73
CA TRP A 31 -29.71 -9.78 3.80
C TRP A 31 -30.41 -8.61 4.51
N ASP A 32 -31.51 -8.83 5.21
CA ASP A 32 -32.25 -7.74 5.85
C ASP A 32 -31.49 -7.17 7.08
N TRP A 33 -30.49 -7.90 7.58
CA TRP A 33 -29.68 -7.46 8.71
C TRP A 33 -28.65 -6.40 8.29
N TRP A 34 -28.82 -5.17 8.79
CA TRP A 34 -27.90 -4.05 8.54
C TRP A 34 -26.44 -4.36 8.94
N GLY A 35 -26.23 -5.17 9.98
CA GLY A 35 -24.90 -5.53 10.46
C GLY A 35 -24.05 -6.28 9.41
N SER A 36 -24.69 -6.94 8.44
CA SER A 36 -23.99 -7.58 7.32
C SER A 36 -23.18 -6.60 6.48
N TYR A 37 -23.62 -5.33 6.37
CA TYR A 37 -22.87 -4.28 5.68
C TYR A 37 -21.63 -3.84 6.46
N VAL A 38 -21.72 -3.75 7.78
CA VAL A 38 -20.65 -3.21 8.62
C VAL A 38 -19.53 -4.23 8.81
N ILE A 39 -19.88 -5.49 9.08
CA ILE A 39 -18.90 -6.52 9.46
C ILE A 39 -18.05 -6.96 8.26
N PHE A 40 -18.62 -6.98 7.05
CA PHE A 40 -17.95 -7.49 5.85
C PHE A 40 -17.56 -6.40 4.85
N GLY A 41 -17.40 -5.15 5.32
CA GLY A 41 -16.82 -4.08 4.52
C GLY A 41 -17.69 -3.62 3.34
N GLY A 42 -19.00 -3.63 3.52
CA GLY A 42 -19.95 -3.07 2.56
C GLY A 42 -20.52 -4.07 1.55
N PRO A 43 -20.95 -3.62 0.36
CA PRO A 43 -21.70 -4.44 -0.59
C PRO A 43 -20.91 -5.66 -1.04
N GLY A 44 -19.60 -5.52 -1.32
CA GLY A 44 -18.77 -6.60 -1.85
C GLY A 44 -18.71 -7.84 -0.95
N GLY A 45 -18.45 -7.66 0.34
CA GLY A 45 -18.38 -8.80 1.27
C GLY A 45 -19.74 -9.47 1.53
N ARG A 46 -20.83 -8.71 1.40
CA ARG A 46 -22.19 -9.23 1.54
C ARG A 46 -22.56 -10.22 0.42
N TRP A 47 -22.05 -9.99 -0.79
CA TRP A 47 -22.18 -10.94 -1.90
C TRP A 47 -21.45 -12.26 -1.61
N VAL A 48 -20.20 -12.20 -1.13
CA VAL A 48 -19.38 -13.40 -0.89
C VAL A 48 -20.03 -14.32 0.14
N LEU A 49 -20.39 -13.78 1.32
CA LEU A 49 -21.01 -14.59 2.37
C LEU A 49 -22.44 -15.00 2.03
N GLY A 50 -23.16 -14.14 1.30
CA GLY A 50 -24.51 -14.42 0.81
C GLY A 50 -24.53 -15.65 -0.11
N THR A 51 -23.58 -15.74 -1.04
CA THR A 51 -23.42 -16.91 -1.91
C THR A 51 -23.04 -18.15 -1.11
N ALA A 52 -22.16 -18.04 -0.11
CA ALA A 52 -21.78 -19.16 0.77
C ALA A 52 -22.97 -19.70 1.58
N LEU A 53 -23.84 -18.81 2.08
CA LEU A 53 -25.10 -19.19 2.73
C LEU A 53 -26.05 -19.91 1.77
N GLY A 54 -26.09 -19.50 0.51
CA GLY A 54 -26.85 -20.20 -0.54
C GLY A 54 -26.40 -21.65 -0.71
N TYR A 55 -25.08 -21.88 -0.76
CA TYR A 55 -24.52 -23.24 -0.77
C TYR A 55 -24.85 -24.04 0.49
N TRP A 56 -24.84 -23.40 1.66
CA TRP A 56 -25.15 -24.07 2.92
C TRP A 56 -26.62 -24.51 2.97
N VAL A 57 -27.54 -23.66 2.53
CA VAL A 57 -28.98 -23.97 2.45
C VAL A 57 -29.30 -24.98 1.36
N ALA A 58 -28.55 -24.98 0.24
CA ALA A 58 -28.73 -25.95 -0.84
C ALA A 58 -28.26 -27.38 -0.47
N LYS A 59 -27.41 -27.52 0.56
CA LYS A 59 -26.75 -28.79 0.95
C LYS A 59 -27.68 -29.91 1.46
N PRO A 60 -28.84 -29.67 2.14
CA PRO A 60 -29.62 -30.75 2.74
C PRO A 60 -30.74 -31.35 1.88
N GLN A 61 -31.06 -30.81 0.70
CA GLN A 61 -32.25 -31.26 -0.07
C GLN A 61 -31.92 -32.20 -1.24
N ALA A 62 -31.47 -33.42 -0.91
CA ALA A 62 -31.81 -34.69 -1.57
C ALA A 62 -31.53 -34.85 -3.11
N PRO A 63 -31.65 -36.08 -3.68
CA PRO A 63 -31.09 -36.44 -4.97
C PRO A 63 -31.94 -35.84 -6.10
N VAL A 64 -31.41 -34.81 -6.75
CA VAL A 64 -32.00 -34.24 -7.96
C VAL A 64 -31.97 -35.31 -9.05
N ASN A 65 -33.15 -35.72 -9.51
CA ASN A 65 -33.31 -36.56 -10.70
C ASN A 65 -32.49 -35.93 -11.86
N PRO A 66 -31.48 -36.62 -12.40
CA PRO A 66 -30.53 -36.04 -13.36
C PRO A 66 -31.15 -35.65 -14.70
N HIS A 67 -32.42 -35.99 -14.95
CA HIS A 67 -33.05 -35.87 -16.26
C HIS A 67 -33.81 -34.56 -16.50
N THR A 68 -34.08 -33.73 -15.48
CA THR A 68 -34.85 -32.48 -15.65
C THR A 68 -34.04 -31.19 -15.52
N CYS A 69 -32.76 -31.25 -15.14
CA CYS A 69 -31.88 -30.09 -15.12
C CYS A 69 -31.03 -30.03 -16.41
N GLY A 70 -31.58 -29.47 -17.48
CA GLY A 70 -30.87 -29.22 -18.75
C GLY A 70 -29.76 -28.15 -18.67
N TYR A 71 -29.63 -27.47 -17.52
CA TYR A 71 -28.57 -26.50 -17.27
C TYR A 71 -27.90 -26.79 -15.93
N GLY A 72 -26.70 -27.38 -16.01
CA GLY A 72 -25.75 -27.43 -14.90
C GLY A 72 -26.11 -28.44 -13.80
N HIS A 73 -25.57 -29.65 -13.92
CA HIS A 73 -25.39 -30.52 -12.76
C HIS A 73 -24.70 -29.71 -11.64
N PRO A 74 -25.34 -29.54 -10.47
CA PRO A 74 -24.75 -28.73 -9.41
C PRO A 74 -23.60 -29.54 -8.82
N PHE A 75 -22.38 -29.11 -9.12
CA PHE A 75 -21.19 -29.42 -8.34
C PHE A 75 -21.03 -30.92 -8.03
N MET A 76 -20.65 -31.64 -9.08
CA MET A 76 -19.58 -32.64 -9.07
C MET A 76 -18.91 -32.72 -7.69
N LYS A 77 -19.01 -33.89 -7.02
CA LYS A 77 -18.35 -34.20 -5.74
C LYS A 77 -17.06 -33.38 -5.65
N PRO A 78 -16.89 -32.50 -4.65
CA PRO A 78 -15.72 -31.64 -4.59
C PRO A 78 -14.50 -32.56 -4.69
N THR A 79 -13.83 -32.48 -5.84
CA THR A 79 -12.61 -33.26 -6.02
C THR A 79 -11.67 -32.73 -4.95
N MET A 80 -10.95 -33.62 -4.27
CA MET A 80 -10.00 -33.20 -3.22
C MET A 80 -9.08 -32.08 -3.70
N ASN A 81 -8.77 -32.07 -4.99
CA ASN A 81 -8.02 -31.04 -5.68
C ASN A 81 -8.72 -29.67 -5.65
N ALA A 82 -10.02 -29.57 -5.92
CA ALA A 82 -10.75 -28.30 -5.88
C ALA A 82 -10.85 -27.71 -4.47
N PHE A 83 -11.01 -28.58 -3.47
CA PHE A 83 -10.99 -28.15 -2.07
C PHE A 83 -9.60 -27.66 -1.64
N LEU A 84 -8.55 -28.39 -2.05
CA LEU A 84 -7.16 -28.02 -1.78
C LEU A 84 -6.78 -26.69 -2.44
N THR A 85 -7.13 -26.49 -3.72
CA THR A 85 -6.84 -25.23 -4.44
C THR A 85 -7.57 -24.05 -3.82
N LEU A 86 -8.84 -24.21 -3.43
CA LEU A 86 -9.60 -23.18 -2.72
C LEU A 86 -8.94 -22.82 -1.38
N THR A 87 -8.50 -23.83 -0.61
CA THR A 87 -7.85 -23.63 0.68
C THR A 87 -6.52 -22.88 0.53
N ILE A 88 -5.70 -23.25 -0.47
CA ILE A 88 -4.44 -22.56 -0.79
C ILE A 88 -4.71 -21.12 -1.25
N ALA A 89 -5.72 -20.91 -2.09
CA ALA A 89 -6.08 -19.58 -2.55
C ALA A 89 -6.53 -18.67 -1.40
N LEU A 90 -7.35 -19.20 -0.48
CA LEU A 90 -7.81 -18.46 0.70
C LEU A 90 -6.67 -18.16 1.67
N SER A 91 -5.76 -19.11 1.91
CA SER A 91 -4.61 -18.89 2.79
C SER A 91 -3.65 -17.85 2.20
N LEU A 92 -3.40 -17.91 0.89
CA LEU A 92 -2.61 -16.91 0.18
C LEU A 92 -3.26 -15.52 0.24
N ALA A 93 -4.57 -15.43 -0.01
CA ALA A 93 -5.30 -14.17 0.08
C ALA A 93 -5.24 -13.57 1.49
N GLY A 94 -5.42 -14.39 2.53
CA GLY A 94 -5.29 -13.96 3.92
C GLY A 94 -3.88 -13.49 4.27
N PHE A 95 -2.85 -14.20 3.80
CA PHE A 95 -1.45 -13.80 3.97
C PHE A 95 -1.15 -12.47 3.28
N CYS A 96 -1.60 -12.29 2.03
CA CYS A 96 -1.46 -11.04 1.30
C CYS A 96 -2.18 -9.88 2.00
N LEU A 97 -3.39 -10.10 2.52
CA LEU A 97 -4.13 -9.10 3.26
C LEU A 97 -3.41 -8.69 4.56
N ALA A 98 -2.83 -9.65 5.28
CA ALA A 98 -2.05 -9.39 6.49
C ALA A 98 -0.79 -8.57 6.18
N LEU A 99 -0.06 -8.92 5.11
CA LEU A 99 1.10 -8.16 4.65
C LEU A 99 0.70 -6.74 4.22
N ALA A 100 -0.36 -6.59 3.43
CA ALA A 100 -0.85 -5.29 3.00
C ALA A 100 -1.23 -4.41 4.20
N SER A 101 -1.95 -4.98 5.17
CA SER A 101 -2.35 -4.28 6.40
C SER A 101 -1.14 -3.81 7.21
N ARG A 102 -0.14 -4.69 7.39
CA ARG A 102 1.13 -4.33 8.07
C ARG A 102 1.85 -3.21 7.32
N MET A 103 1.97 -3.32 6.00
CA MET A 103 2.60 -2.30 5.17
C MET A 103 1.88 -0.95 5.27
N ILE A 104 0.55 -0.94 5.19
CA ILE A 104 -0.26 0.29 5.37
C ILE A 104 0.01 0.88 6.76
N PHE A 105 0.05 0.06 7.80
CA PHE A 105 0.30 0.54 9.15
C PHE A 105 1.72 1.12 9.33
N HIS A 106 2.73 0.49 8.72
CA HIS A 106 4.09 1.04 8.68
C HIS A 106 4.15 2.36 7.91
N LEU A 107 3.46 2.47 6.77
CA LEU A 107 3.36 3.71 6.00
C LEU A 107 2.63 4.81 6.78
N LEU A 108 1.55 4.48 7.49
CA LEU A 108 0.81 5.42 8.33
C LEU A 108 1.63 5.90 9.53
N ARG A 109 2.57 5.10 10.02
CA ARG A 109 3.58 5.51 11.02
C ARG A 109 4.73 6.34 10.44
N GLY A 110 4.66 6.70 9.16
CA GLY A 110 5.70 7.49 8.51
C GLY A 110 7.02 6.74 8.33
N GLN A 111 7.06 5.41 8.52
CA GLN A 111 8.23 4.60 8.21
C GLN A 111 8.31 4.45 6.70
N THR A 112 9.15 5.27 6.08
CA THR A 112 9.39 5.13 4.64
C THR A 112 10.14 3.82 4.38
N THR A 113 9.87 3.17 3.25
CA THR A 113 10.60 1.97 2.83
C THR A 113 12.11 2.22 2.75
N ILE A 114 12.53 3.45 2.46
CA ILE A 114 13.93 3.86 2.47
C ILE A 114 14.52 3.79 3.89
N GLU A 115 13.80 4.27 4.91
CA GLU A 115 14.24 4.16 6.30
C GLU A 115 14.27 2.72 6.80
N ALA A 116 13.34 1.87 6.35
CA ALA A 116 13.34 0.45 6.67
C ALA A 116 14.57 -0.26 6.06
N LEU A 117 14.96 0.10 4.83
CA LEU A 117 16.17 -0.42 4.18
C LEU A 117 17.44 0.09 4.86
N GLN A 118 17.50 1.38 5.21
CA GLN A 118 18.65 1.95 5.92
C GLN A 118 18.80 1.36 7.33
N ALA A 119 17.71 1.15 8.06
CA ALA A 119 17.76 0.55 9.39
C ALA A 119 18.38 -0.86 9.38
N GLY A 120 18.20 -1.63 8.30
CA GLY A 120 18.85 -2.92 8.11
C GLY A 120 20.37 -2.80 7.90
N THR A 121 20.82 -1.80 7.13
CA THR A 121 22.24 -1.58 6.84
C THR A 121 23.03 -1.06 8.04
N PHE A 122 22.41 -0.24 8.89
CA PHE A 122 23.10 0.38 10.04
C PHE A 122 23.06 -0.46 11.33
N ARG A 123 22.29 -1.55 11.38
CA ARG A 123 22.14 -2.40 12.59
C ARG A 123 23.40 -3.20 12.97
N GLY A 124 24.43 -3.23 12.11
CA GLY A 124 25.69 -3.92 12.39
C GLY A 124 26.78 -3.08 13.08
N ARG A 125 26.53 -1.81 13.44
CA ARG A 125 27.56 -0.92 13.99
C ARG A 125 27.04 -0.23 15.25
N ASP A 126 27.58 -0.62 16.41
CA ASP A 126 27.17 -0.24 17.78
C ASP A 126 27.25 1.25 18.16
N SER A 127 27.36 2.15 17.18
CA SER A 127 27.24 3.59 17.40
C SER A 127 25.81 4.02 17.15
N THR A 128 25.17 4.65 18.14
CA THR A 128 23.88 5.32 18.00
C THR A 128 23.84 6.11 16.69
N PRO A 129 22.94 5.78 15.74
CA PRO A 129 22.96 6.38 14.41
C PRO A 129 22.54 7.85 14.52
N ARG A 130 23.53 8.75 14.58
CA ARG A 130 23.30 10.19 14.51
C ARG A 130 22.87 10.55 13.10
N ARG A 131 21.60 10.92 12.93
CA ARG A 131 21.09 11.46 11.66
C ARG A 131 21.31 12.95 11.65
N PHE A 132 21.79 13.50 10.53
CA PHE A 132 22.00 14.92 10.37
C PHE A 132 21.18 15.43 9.18
N LEU A 133 20.46 16.53 9.38
CA LEU A 133 19.77 17.24 8.31
C LEU A 133 20.62 18.44 7.92
N TRP A 134 21.02 18.50 6.65
CA TRP A 134 21.67 19.68 6.09
C TRP A 134 20.61 20.59 5.47
N LEU A 135 20.58 21.85 5.91
CA LEU A 135 19.70 22.89 5.39
C LEU A 135 20.54 23.95 4.68
N PRO A 136 20.30 24.20 3.38
CA PRO A 136 20.97 25.31 2.69
C PRO A 136 20.53 26.64 3.33
N SER A 137 21.48 27.52 3.65
CA SER A 137 21.12 28.88 4.05
C SER A 137 20.53 29.61 2.85
N LEU A 138 19.32 30.16 3.03
CA LEU A 138 18.63 30.99 2.04
C LEU A 138 19.37 32.29 1.68
N ALA A 139 20.54 32.55 2.29
CA ALA A 139 21.36 33.71 1.98
C ALA A 139 22.06 33.64 0.59
N SER A 140 22.02 32.51 -0.14
CA SER A 140 22.59 32.42 -1.49
C SER A 140 21.53 32.38 -2.61
N SER A 141 20.64 33.37 -2.64
CA SER A 141 19.84 33.68 -3.83
C SER A 141 20.21 35.06 -4.36
N GLN A 142 21.48 35.23 -4.76
CA GLN A 142 21.90 36.29 -5.68
C GLN A 142 23.31 36.00 -6.21
N ALA A 143 23.43 34.98 -7.05
CA ALA A 143 24.50 34.90 -8.04
C ALA A 143 23.90 34.25 -9.27
N THR A 144 23.35 35.11 -10.12
CA THR A 144 22.96 34.79 -11.49
C THR A 144 24.24 34.42 -12.24
N ASP A 145 24.56 33.13 -12.33
CA ASP A 145 25.55 32.64 -13.30
C ASP A 145 24.84 31.79 -14.35
N SER A 146 24.45 32.48 -15.41
CA SER A 146 24.12 31.96 -16.72
C SER A 146 25.36 31.34 -17.38
N SER A 147 25.76 30.14 -16.97
CA SER A 147 26.71 29.31 -17.72
C SER A 147 26.87 27.94 -17.06
N GLN A 148 26.02 26.97 -17.42
CA GLN A 148 26.42 25.57 -17.44
C GLN A 148 25.50 24.75 -18.35
N GLN A 149 25.84 24.80 -19.63
CA GLN A 149 25.43 23.81 -20.61
C GLN A 149 26.30 22.57 -20.38
N ALA A 150 25.76 21.53 -19.72
CA ALA A 150 26.44 20.26 -19.56
C ALA A 150 26.27 19.42 -20.85
N PRO A 151 27.34 18.88 -21.44
CA PRO A 151 27.22 17.95 -22.57
C PRO A 151 26.68 16.59 -22.07
N PRO A 152 26.04 15.78 -22.93
CA PRO A 152 25.45 14.51 -22.54
C PRO A 152 26.54 13.53 -22.09
N VAL A 153 26.39 13.02 -20.87
CA VAL A 153 27.28 12.02 -20.27
C VAL A 153 27.11 10.69 -21.01
N GLY A 154 28.12 10.34 -21.81
CA GLY A 154 28.32 8.99 -22.32
C GLY A 154 28.66 8.02 -21.20
N ILE A 155 28.05 6.84 -21.25
CA ILE A 155 28.28 5.73 -20.34
C ILE A 155 29.69 5.20 -20.57
N GLY A 156 30.58 5.39 -19.60
CA GLY A 156 31.89 4.73 -19.54
C GLY A 156 33.04 5.65 -19.19
N ALA A 157 33.26 5.92 -17.90
CA ALA A 157 34.55 6.43 -17.44
C ALA A 157 34.87 5.98 -16.01
N SER A 158 36.08 5.40 -15.91
CA SER A 158 36.82 4.77 -14.81
C SER A 158 36.61 5.30 -13.38
N ILE A 159 36.53 4.34 -12.45
CA ILE A 159 36.37 4.50 -10.99
C ILE A 159 37.55 5.26 -10.34
N GLU A 160 38.71 5.31 -10.98
CA GLU A 160 39.93 5.90 -10.40
C GLU A 160 39.95 7.44 -10.43
N GLY A 161 39.14 8.08 -11.30
CA GLY A 161 39.03 9.54 -11.36
C GLY A 161 38.13 10.16 -10.29
N MET A 162 37.36 9.35 -9.56
CA MET A 162 36.35 9.84 -8.61
C MET A 162 36.96 10.23 -7.25
N ARG A 163 38.15 9.70 -6.91
CA ARG A 163 38.82 9.93 -5.63
C ARG A 163 39.51 11.30 -5.54
N HIS A 164 40.06 11.82 -6.63
CA HIS A 164 40.64 13.17 -6.65
C HIS A 164 39.59 14.27 -6.81
N ARG A 165 38.43 13.96 -7.43
CA ARG A 165 37.30 14.90 -7.51
C ARG A 165 36.56 15.09 -6.19
N THR A 166 36.56 14.08 -5.31
CA THR A 166 35.96 14.19 -3.97
C THR A 166 36.79 15.06 -3.03
N ALA A 167 38.12 15.07 -3.19
CA ALA A 167 38.99 15.97 -2.42
C ALA A 167 38.84 17.45 -2.85
N GLN A 168 38.71 17.72 -4.15
CA GLN A 168 38.50 19.10 -4.65
C GLN A 168 37.09 19.65 -4.39
N LEU A 169 36.06 18.81 -4.26
CA LEU A 169 34.72 19.28 -3.84
C LEU A 169 34.64 19.58 -2.33
N ALA A 170 35.52 19.01 -1.50
CA ALA A 170 35.53 19.28 -0.07
C ALA A 170 36.03 20.70 0.26
N ASP A 171 36.91 21.27 -0.57
CA ASP A 171 37.47 22.63 -0.36
C ASP A 171 36.64 23.76 -1.00
N SER A 172 35.69 23.45 -1.89
CA SER A 172 34.86 24.47 -2.56
C SER A 172 33.55 24.81 -1.81
N SER A 173 33.23 24.10 -0.73
CA SER A 173 31.97 24.33 0.00
C SER A 173 32.22 25.00 1.35
N ARG A 174 32.64 26.28 1.32
CA ARG A 174 32.14 27.27 2.30
C ARG A 174 30.64 27.48 2.06
N THR A 175 29.85 26.42 2.14
CA THR A 175 28.40 26.52 2.11
C THR A 175 27.98 26.84 3.54
N HIS A 176 27.64 28.10 3.77
CA HIS A 176 26.88 28.51 4.95
C HIS A 176 25.57 27.69 4.98
N GLY A 177 25.59 26.55 5.66
CA GLY A 177 24.46 25.64 5.77
C GLY A 177 24.29 25.22 7.21
N LEU A 178 23.05 25.12 7.68
CA LEU A 178 22.77 24.69 9.05
C LEU A 178 22.70 23.15 9.08
N VAL A 179 23.54 22.54 9.90
CA VAL A 179 23.48 21.09 10.17
C VAL A 179 22.73 20.90 11.49
N VAL A 180 21.54 20.29 11.42
CA VAL A 180 20.74 19.98 12.61
C VAL A 180 20.85 18.49 12.91
N ALA A 181 21.26 18.17 14.14
CA ALA A 181 21.23 16.79 14.62
C ALA A 181 19.77 16.36 14.84
N LEU A 182 19.39 15.26 14.22
CA LEU A 182 18.08 14.63 14.37
C LEU A 182 18.19 13.50 15.40
N ASP A 183 17.15 13.38 16.22
CA ASP A 183 16.94 12.19 17.02
C ASP A 183 16.83 10.97 16.08
N PRO A 184 17.49 9.83 16.35
CA PRO A 184 17.35 8.61 15.55
C PRO A 184 15.88 8.19 15.31
N ASP A 185 15.01 8.50 16.27
CA ASP A 185 13.57 8.21 16.19
C ASP A 185 12.73 9.34 15.59
N ALA A 186 13.30 10.54 15.43
CA ALA A 186 12.59 11.65 14.79
C ALA A 186 12.40 11.39 13.29
N ARG A 187 11.16 11.53 12.84
CA ARG A 187 10.75 11.32 11.45
C ARG A 187 10.40 12.66 10.81
N ILE A 188 10.93 12.89 9.60
CA ILE A 188 10.81 14.15 8.87
C ILE A 188 9.35 14.44 8.48
N TYR A 189 8.62 13.39 8.11
CA TYR A 189 7.26 13.48 7.56
C TYR A 189 6.19 12.87 8.47
N ASP A 190 6.52 12.56 9.73
CA ASP A 190 5.51 12.01 10.64
C ASP A 190 4.69 13.13 11.27
N LEU A 191 3.42 13.20 10.90
CA LEU A 191 2.43 14.09 11.51
C LEU A 191 1.56 13.34 12.55
N GLY A 192 1.87 12.07 12.81
CA GLY A 192 1.06 11.16 13.60
C GLY A 192 0.10 10.33 12.76
N ILE A 193 -0.22 9.12 13.24
CA ILE A 193 -1.05 8.13 12.53
C ILE A 193 -2.37 8.72 12.02
N TRP A 194 -3.08 9.45 12.85
CA TRP A 194 -4.37 10.04 12.49
C TRP A 194 -4.26 11.11 11.41
N GLN A 195 -3.23 11.96 11.47
CA GLN A 195 -3.05 13.05 10.52
C GLN A 195 -2.53 12.51 9.18
N ASN A 196 -1.65 11.52 9.21
CA ASN A 196 -1.18 10.79 8.02
C ASN A 196 -2.35 10.04 7.35
N ALA A 197 -3.21 9.37 8.14
CA ALA A 197 -4.40 8.70 7.62
C ALA A 197 -5.36 9.69 6.97
N LYS A 198 -5.62 10.83 7.62
CA LYS A 198 -6.48 11.90 7.07
C LYS A 198 -5.95 12.42 5.74
N ILE A 199 -4.64 12.70 5.65
CA ILE A 199 -4.00 13.16 4.41
C ILE A 199 -4.10 12.08 3.32
N SER A 200 -3.83 10.81 3.68
CA SER A 200 -3.95 9.69 2.75
C SER A 200 -5.37 9.55 2.20
N TRP A 201 -6.38 9.65 3.07
CA TRP A 201 -7.79 9.55 2.67
C TRP A 201 -8.29 10.73 1.84
N SER A 202 -7.71 11.91 2.03
CA SER A 202 -8.04 13.11 1.25
C SER A 202 -7.44 13.12 -0.16
N LYS A 203 -6.48 12.23 -0.45
CA LYS A 203 -5.83 12.18 -1.76
C LYS A 203 -6.67 11.36 -2.75
N PRO A 204 -6.87 11.85 -3.98
CA PRO A 204 -7.52 11.05 -5.01
C PRO A 204 -6.68 9.82 -5.32
N MET A 205 -7.33 8.67 -5.47
CA MET A 205 -6.67 7.38 -5.77
C MET A 205 -5.92 7.42 -7.10
N PHE A 206 -6.41 8.23 -8.04
CA PHE A 206 -5.76 8.47 -9.33
C PHE A 206 -5.27 9.91 -9.39
N PRO A 207 -3.98 10.14 -9.68
CA PRO A 207 -3.49 11.50 -9.87
C PRO A 207 -4.24 12.14 -11.05
N PRO A 208 -4.63 13.42 -10.96
CA PRO A 208 -5.18 14.13 -12.10
C PRO A 208 -4.16 14.12 -13.25
N SER A 209 -4.63 13.91 -14.47
CA SER A 209 -3.83 13.77 -15.69
C SER A 209 -3.12 15.06 -16.11
N SER A 210 -3.21 16.14 -15.33
CA SER A 210 -2.52 17.40 -15.61
C SER A 210 -1.04 17.33 -15.20
N PRO A 211 -0.10 17.50 -16.14
CA PRO A 211 1.34 17.40 -15.86
C PRO A 211 1.90 18.53 -14.96
N TRP A 212 1.09 19.54 -14.60
CA TRP A 212 1.55 20.77 -13.95
C TRP A 212 0.87 21.11 -12.62
N THR A 213 0.10 20.20 -12.02
CA THR A 213 -0.32 20.42 -10.63
C THR A 213 0.90 20.30 -9.73
N LEU A 214 1.48 21.45 -9.39
CA LEU A 214 2.51 21.61 -8.37
C LEU A 214 2.06 20.80 -7.15
N ARG A 215 2.69 19.66 -6.90
CA ARG A 215 2.44 18.93 -5.66
C ARG A 215 2.79 19.87 -4.53
N GLU A 216 1.81 20.16 -3.67
CA GLU A 216 2.11 20.83 -2.42
C GLU A 216 3.26 20.07 -1.73
N PRO A 217 4.30 20.79 -1.27
CA PRO A 217 5.42 20.15 -0.64
C PRO A 217 4.92 19.33 0.57
N PRO A 218 5.48 18.14 0.82
CA PRO A 218 5.07 17.32 1.94
C PRO A 218 5.21 18.10 3.24
N LYS A 219 4.17 18.06 4.07
CA LYS A 219 4.15 18.80 5.34
C LYS A 219 5.18 18.18 6.30
N ILE A 220 6.10 19.02 6.75
CA ILE A 220 7.18 18.62 7.67
C ILE A 220 6.63 18.53 9.09
N ASN A 221 7.15 17.58 9.87
CA ASN A 221 6.83 17.43 11.28
C ASN A 221 7.05 18.76 12.04
N PRO A 222 6.03 19.29 12.74
CA PRO A 222 6.14 20.57 13.46
C PRO A 222 7.21 20.55 14.56
N ASP A 223 7.48 19.41 15.20
CA ASP A 223 8.52 19.29 16.22
C ASP A 223 9.92 19.52 15.64
N LEU A 224 10.15 19.09 14.40
CA LEU A 224 11.41 19.35 13.71
C LEU A 224 11.56 20.82 13.35
N ILE A 225 10.48 21.46 12.90
CA ILE A 225 10.49 22.90 12.60
C ILE A 225 10.83 23.68 13.88
N ARG A 226 10.27 23.28 15.03
CA ARG A 226 10.60 23.88 16.32
C ARG A 226 12.08 23.74 16.65
N ARG A 227 12.66 22.53 16.54
CA ARG A 227 14.09 22.28 16.81
C ARG A 227 15.02 23.03 15.85
N ILE A 228 14.66 23.12 14.57
CA ILE A 228 15.44 23.90 13.58
C ILE A 228 15.46 25.38 13.97
N ARG A 229 14.35 25.90 14.50
CA ARG A 229 14.26 27.29 14.97
C ARG A 229 15.10 27.50 16.23
N GLU A 230 15.06 26.57 17.18
CA GLU A 230 15.89 26.59 18.40
C GLU A 230 17.39 26.48 18.08
N ALA A 231 17.78 25.72 17.05
CA ALA A 231 19.18 25.60 16.63
C ALA A 231 19.72 26.85 15.89
N ARG A 232 18.85 27.81 15.57
CA ARG A 232 19.21 29.05 14.84
C ARG A 232 19.41 30.24 15.80
N THR A 233 18.83 30.19 16.99
CA THR A 233 19.00 31.18 18.06
C THR A 233 20.27 30.91 18.84
#